data_AF-A0A3E0LHH7-F1
#
_entry.id   AF-A0A3E0LHH7-F1
#
_cell.length_a   1.000
_cell.length_b   1.000
_cell.length_c   1.000
_cell.angle_alpha   90.00
_cell.angle_beta   90.00
_cell.angle_gamma   90.00
#
_symmetry.space_group_name_H-M   'P 1'
#
loop_
_entity.id
_entity.type
_entity.pdbx_description
1 polymer ?
#
loop_
_entity_poly.entity_id
_entity_poly.type
_entity_poly.pdbx_seq_one_letter_code
_entity_poly.pdbx_strand_id
1 'polypeptide(L)'
;MQLIKYTTAIAISCLPIFTTPVLAQNKQEKWVDFGQTNNGEIIKLNERSVKFEIMLADDTLNNEDGFYSENDTYPKVKVVIFEYSIGGRTRNAYTKSCNHGKLSANPSWKTYTTFIDYWPQYFLVPADSIASQNMLRRVCTLSLSNQ
;
A
#
# COMPACT_ATOMS: atom_id res chain seq x y z
N MET A 1 74.02 -12.29 30.76
CA MET A 1 73.26 -11.18 31.34
C MET A 1 71.83 -11.31 30.82
N GLN A 2 70.91 -11.81 31.66
CA GLN A 2 69.52 -12.09 31.30
C GLN A 2 68.68 -10.81 31.44
N LEU A 3 67.82 -10.53 30.47
CA LEU A 3 66.78 -9.51 30.56
C LEU A 3 65.44 -10.21 30.37
N ILE A 4 64.78 -10.48 31.50
CA ILE A 4 63.42 -11.02 31.58
C ILE A 4 62.46 -9.89 31.21
N LYS A 5 61.79 -10.02 30.06
CA LYS A 5 60.71 -9.12 29.67
C LYS A 5 59.39 -9.67 30.21
N TYR A 6 58.89 -9.08 31.28
CA TYR A 6 57.54 -9.33 31.78
C TYR A 6 56.54 -8.68 30.81
N THR A 7 55.76 -9.50 30.12
CA THR A 7 54.65 -9.03 29.28
C THR A 7 53.38 -9.11 30.12
N THR A 8 52.83 -7.97 30.49
CA THR A 8 51.56 -7.87 31.21
C THR A 8 50.41 -8.25 30.26
N ALA A 9 49.73 -9.36 30.55
CA ALA A 9 48.53 -9.77 29.83
C ALA A 9 47.33 -8.91 30.29
N ILE A 10 46.76 -8.13 29.39
CA ILE A 10 45.50 -7.41 29.61
C ILE A 10 44.36 -8.40 29.38
N ALA A 11 43.72 -8.86 30.45
CA ALA A 11 42.50 -9.64 30.36
C ALA A 11 41.32 -8.71 30.06
N ILE A 12 40.84 -8.72 28.81
CA ILE A 12 39.63 -8.00 28.40
C ILE A 12 38.44 -8.88 28.76
N SER A 13 37.79 -8.60 29.89
CA SER A 13 36.52 -9.22 30.25
C SER A 13 35.41 -8.69 29.33
N CYS A 14 34.96 -9.51 28.39
CA CYS A 14 33.72 -9.24 27.63
C CYS A 14 32.52 -9.42 28.56
N LEU A 15 31.88 -8.32 28.95
CA LEU A 15 30.56 -8.34 29.55
C LEU A 15 29.54 -8.80 28.49
N PRO A 16 28.74 -9.85 28.73
CA PRO A 16 27.69 -10.23 27.80
C PRO A 16 26.60 -9.15 27.84
N ILE A 17 26.50 -8.38 26.77
CA ILE A 17 25.37 -7.47 26.57
C ILE A 17 24.15 -8.37 26.34
N PHE A 18 23.34 -8.54 27.38
CA PHE A 18 21.98 -9.07 27.27
C PHE A 18 21.15 -8.06 26.47
N THR A 19 21.27 -8.12 25.14
CA THR A 19 20.28 -7.49 24.26
C THR A 19 19.05 -8.37 24.32
N THR A 20 18.01 -7.91 25.01
CA THR A 20 16.68 -8.46 24.80
C THR A 20 16.34 -8.22 23.33
N PRO A 21 15.98 -9.24 22.54
CA PRO A 21 15.50 -9.01 21.20
C PRO A 21 14.19 -8.23 21.35
N VAL A 22 14.23 -6.94 21.01
CA VAL A 22 13.03 -6.18 20.73
C VAL A 22 12.41 -6.88 19.54
N LEU A 23 11.36 -7.66 19.79
CA LEU A 23 10.51 -8.19 18.74
C LEU A 23 9.91 -6.97 18.05
N ALA A 24 10.56 -6.48 16.99
CA ALA A 24 9.91 -5.61 16.05
C ALA A 24 8.71 -6.40 15.56
N GLN A 25 7.50 -5.98 15.96
CA GLN A 25 6.26 -6.48 15.38
C GLN A 25 6.31 -6.08 13.92
N ASN A 26 6.95 -6.92 13.10
CA ASN A 26 7.03 -6.71 11.68
C ASN A 26 5.60 -6.93 11.19
N LYS A 27 4.84 -5.84 11.01
CA LYS A 27 3.56 -5.85 10.29
C LYS A 27 3.88 -6.29 8.87
N GLN A 28 4.04 -7.60 8.68
CA GLN A 28 4.45 -8.18 7.42
C GLN A 28 3.38 -7.84 6.39
N GLU A 29 3.73 -7.00 5.42
CA GLU A 29 2.85 -6.64 4.32
C GLU A 29 2.35 -7.91 3.64
N LYS A 30 1.07 -7.93 3.25
CA LYS A 30 0.46 -9.11 2.63
C LYS A 30 0.17 -8.83 1.16
N TRP A 31 1.18 -9.03 0.33
CA TRP A 31 1.08 -8.89 -1.12
C TRP A 31 0.55 -10.19 -1.76
N VAL A 32 -0.51 -10.06 -2.56
CA VAL A 32 -1.15 -11.18 -3.28
C VAL A 32 -1.11 -10.90 -4.79
N ASP A 33 -0.72 -11.91 -5.57
CA ASP A 33 -0.63 -11.86 -7.03
C ASP A 33 -1.97 -12.25 -7.69
N PHE A 34 -2.37 -11.54 -8.73
CA PHE A 34 -3.62 -11.78 -9.48
C PHE A 34 -3.39 -12.16 -10.95
N GLY A 35 -2.13 -12.34 -11.36
CA GLY A 35 -1.75 -12.63 -12.73
C GLY A 35 -1.41 -11.39 -13.55
N GLN A 36 -1.39 -11.57 -14.87
CA GLN A 36 -0.96 -10.55 -15.82
C GLN A 36 -2.14 -9.73 -16.36
N THR A 37 -1.90 -8.43 -16.56
CA THR A 37 -2.78 -7.55 -17.32
C THR A 37 -2.70 -7.85 -18.82
N ASN A 38 -3.54 -7.21 -19.63
CA ASN A 38 -3.52 -7.32 -21.09
C ASN A 38 -2.17 -6.92 -21.70
N ASN A 39 -1.38 -6.09 -20.98
CA ASN A 39 -0.04 -5.65 -21.39
C ASN A 39 1.09 -6.56 -20.86
N GLY A 40 0.76 -7.68 -20.22
CA GLY A 40 1.72 -8.65 -19.68
C GLY A 40 2.31 -8.29 -18.30
N GLU A 41 1.91 -7.16 -17.71
CA GLU A 41 2.40 -6.75 -16.38
C GLU A 41 1.68 -7.53 -15.28
N ILE A 42 2.45 -8.05 -14.31
CA ILE A 42 1.89 -8.72 -13.14
C ILE A 42 1.28 -7.67 -12.20
N ILE A 43 0.02 -7.87 -11.80
CA ILE A 43 -0.69 -7.03 -10.84
C ILE A 43 -0.79 -7.70 -9.47
N LYS A 44 -0.46 -6.96 -8.41
CA LYS A 44 -0.48 -7.44 -7.02
C LYS A 44 -1.24 -6.47 -6.11
N LEU A 45 -1.87 -6.98 -5.06
CA LEU A 45 -2.61 -6.20 -4.05
C LEU A 45 -1.94 -6.34 -2.68
N ASN A 46 -1.77 -5.23 -1.95
CA ASN A 46 -1.49 -5.29 -0.52
C ASN A 46 -2.82 -5.42 0.23
N GLU A 47 -3.22 -6.63 0.61
CA GLU A 47 -4.53 -6.88 1.22
C GLU A 47 -4.77 -6.09 2.52
N ARG A 48 -3.69 -5.75 3.24
CA ARG A 48 -3.78 -5.00 4.51
C ARG A 48 -4.06 -3.52 4.32
N SER A 49 -3.80 -2.99 3.12
CA SER A 49 -4.05 -1.57 2.80
C SER A 49 -5.53 -1.29 2.51
N VAL A 50 -6.34 -2.33 2.28
CA VAL A 50 -7.73 -2.19 1.85
C VAL A 50 -8.58 -1.66 3.01
N LYS A 51 -9.12 -0.45 2.87
CA LYS A 51 -10.03 0.14 3.86
C LYS A 51 -11.02 1.09 3.20
N PHE A 52 -12.10 1.39 3.90
CA PHE A 52 -13.00 2.47 3.51
C PHE A 52 -12.42 3.83 3.90
N GLU A 53 -12.66 4.81 3.05
CA GLU A 53 -12.36 6.20 3.35
C GLU A 53 -13.44 7.13 2.79
N ILE A 54 -13.63 8.28 3.44
CA ILE A 54 -14.52 9.34 2.96
C ILE A 54 -13.62 10.43 2.40
N MET A 55 -13.71 10.68 1.10
CA MET A 55 -12.90 11.70 0.42
C MET A 55 -13.69 12.39 -0.68
N LEU A 56 -13.17 13.51 -1.17
CA LEU A 56 -13.64 14.06 -2.44
C LEU A 56 -13.13 13.16 -3.56
N ALA A 57 -14.06 12.52 -4.27
CA ALA A 57 -13.76 11.62 -5.38
C ALA A 57 -14.74 11.88 -6.52
N ASP A 58 -14.42 12.89 -7.33
CA ASP A 58 -15.23 13.33 -8.46
C ASP A 58 -14.56 12.89 -9.77
N ASP A 59 -15.28 12.13 -10.60
CA ASP A 59 -14.74 11.67 -11.87
C ASP A 59 -14.71 12.78 -12.94
N THR A 60 -15.36 13.91 -12.67
CA THR A 60 -15.42 15.09 -13.54
C THR A 60 -14.33 16.12 -13.23
N LEU A 61 -13.70 16.05 -12.06
CA LEU A 61 -12.63 16.95 -11.65
C LEU A 61 -11.28 16.30 -11.93
N ASN A 62 -10.45 16.96 -12.74
CA ASN A 62 -9.09 16.49 -13.03
C ASN A 62 -8.15 16.94 -11.91
N ASN A 63 -7.49 15.98 -11.26
CA ASN A 63 -6.46 16.23 -10.24
C ASN A 63 -6.92 16.98 -8.98
N GLU A 64 -8.22 16.98 -8.69
CA GLU A 64 -8.80 17.52 -7.45
C GLU A 64 -9.40 16.41 -6.58
N ASP A 65 -9.13 15.14 -6.89
CA ASP A 65 -9.39 14.08 -5.93
C ASP A 65 -8.45 14.30 -4.74
N GLY A 66 -8.95 14.22 -3.50
CA GLY A 66 -8.11 14.61 -2.37
C GLY A 66 -8.74 14.50 -0.99
N PHE A 67 -7.85 14.51 -0.01
CA PHE A 67 -8.16 14.59 1.42
C PHE A 67 -8.21 16.05 1.83
N TYR A 68 -9.35 16.68 1.58
CA TYR A 68 -9.59 18.06 1.99
C TYR A 68 -9.97 18.12 3.47
N SER A 69 -9.69 19.28 4.09
CA SER A 69 -10.06 19.62 5.47
C SER A 69 -11.52 19.25 5.77
N GLU A 70 -11.85 18.90 7.02
CA GLU A 70 -13.25 18.67 7.43
C GLU A 70 -14.15 19.90 7.24
N ASN A 71 -13.55 21.09 7.09
CA ASN A 71 -14.25 22.36 6.91
C ASN A 71 -14.51 22.73 5.44
N ASP A 72 -14.22 21.84 4.49
CA ASP A 72 -14.54 22.06 3.09
C ASP A 72 -16.04 21.82 2.80
N THR A 73 -16.55 22.44 1.74
CA THR A 73 -17.95 22.31 1.31
C THR A 73 -18.12 21.32 0.16
N TYR A 74 -17.04 20.62 -0.23
CA TYR A 74 -17.08 19.72 -1.37
C TYR A 74 -17.84 18.42 -1.04
N PRO A 75 -18.61 17.86 -2.00
CA PRO A 75 -19.36 16.63 -1.78
C PRO A 75 -18.40 15.44 -1.62
N LYS A 76 -18.28 14.91 -0.39
CA LYS A 76 -17.48 13.72 -0.09
C LYS A 76 -18.27 12.44 -0.31
N VAL A 77 -17.62 11.42 -0.84
CA VAL A 77 -18.22 10.09 -1.05
C VAL A 77 -17.38 9.01 -0.38
N LYS A 78 -18.04 7.91 -0.03
CA LYS A 78 -17.37 6.72 0.52
C LYS A 78 -16.72 5.94 -0.61
N VAL A 79 -15.41 5.75 -0.51
CA VAL A 79 -14.61 4.96 -1.47
C VAL A 79 -13.88 3.84 -0.74
N VAL A 80 -13.38 2.86 -1.50
CA VAL A 80 -12.43 1.88 -0.98
C VAL A 80 -11.04 2.28 -1.46
N ILE A 81 -10.12 2.56 -0.54
CA ILE A 81 -8.72 2.82 -0.87
C ILE A 81 -7.89 1.55 -0.70
N PHE A 82 -6.83 1.42 -1.48
CA PHE A 82 -5.93 0.28 -1.47
C PHE A 82 -4.58 0.60 -2.15
N GLU A 83 -3.57 -0.18 -1.81
CA GLU A 83 -2.26 -0.21 -2.44
C GLU A 83 -2.14 -1.41 -3.36
N TYR A 84 -1.62 -1.18 -4.55
CA TYR A 84 -1.37 -2.22 -5.54
C TYR A 84 0.01 -2.03 -6.18
N SER A 85 0.53 -3.10 -6.80
CA SER A 85 1.78 -3.08 -7.55
C SER A 85 1.53 -3.54 -8.97
N ILE A 86 2.11 -2.84 -9.94
CA ILE A 86 2.11 -3.21 -11.36
C ILE A 86 3.45 -2.84 -11.97
N GLY A 87 4.03 -3.74 -12.77
CA GLY A 87 5.35 -3.51 -13.38
C GLY A 87 6.46 -3.27 -12.34
N GLY A 88 6.31 -3.85 -11.13
CA GLY A 88 7.24 -3.65 -10.01
C GLY A 88 7.12 -2.32 -9.28
N ARG A 89 6.13 -1.48 -9.62
CA ARG A 89 5.89 -0.18 -8.98
C ARG A 89 4.67 -0.23 -8.08
N THR A 90 4.86 0.09 -6.80
CA THR A 90 3.77 0.26 -5.84
C THR A 90 3.07 1.60 -6.06
N ARG A 91 1.74 1.57 -5.96
CA ARG A 91 0.85 2.69 -6.26
C ARG A 91 -0.31 2.69 -5.27
N ASN A 92 -0.78 3.88 -4.93
CA ASN A 92 -2.01 4.05 -4.17
C ASN A 92 -3.19 4.22 -5.13
N ALA A 93 -4.35 3.72 -4.73
CA ALA A 93 -5.54 3.75 -5.53
C ALA A 93 -6.78 3.84 -4.67
N TYR A 94 -7.87 4.26 -5.31
CA TYR A 94 -9.21 4.10 -4.75
C TYR A 94 -10.20 3.68 -5.82
N THR A 95 -11.31 3.09 -5.38
CA THR A 95 -12.40 2.69 -6.26
C THR A 95 -13.77 3.03 -5.68
N LYS A 96 -14.67 3.45 -6.56
CA LYS A 96 -16.12 3.57 -6.33
C LYS A 96 -16.90 2.36 -6.84
N SER A 97 -16.20 1.37 -7.40
CA SER A 97 -16.80 0.20 -8.04
C SER A 97 -17.31 -0.85 -7.05
N CYS A 98 -17.06 -0.68 -5.74
CA CYS A 98 -17.50 -1.60 -4.71
C CYS A 98 -18.89 -1.21 -4.16
N ASN A 99 -19.85 -2.11 -4.28
CA ASN A 99 -21.19 -1.97 -3.71
C ASN A 99 -21.47 -3.15 -2.77
N HIS A 100 -21.48 -2.90 -1.46
CA HIS A 100 -21.67 -3.93 -0.41
C HIS A 100 -20.79 -5.17 -0.64
N GLY A 101 -19.50 -4.95 -0.91
CA GLY A 101 -18.50 -5.99 -1.19
C GLY A 101 -18.59 -6.67 -2.55
N LYS A 102 -19.58 -6.32 -3.37
CA LYS A 102 -19.69 -6.78 -4.75
C LYS A 102 -19.07 -5.77 -5.71
N LEU A 103 -18.44 -6.28 -6.76
CA LEU A 103 -17.88 -5.46 -7.83
C LEU A 103 -18.97 -5.04 -8.83
N SER A 104 -18.95 -3.78 -9.26
CA SER A 104 -19.86 -3.24 -10.28
C SER A 104 -19.61 -3.84 -11.68
N ALA A 105 -20.53 -3.62 -12.61
CA ALA A 105 -20.48 -4.20 -13.96
C ALA A 105 -19.36 -3.62 -14.85
N ASN A 106 -19.05 -2.32 -14.69
CA ASN A 106 -17.97 -1.64 -15.41
C ASN A 106 -16.93 -1.14 -14.40
N PRO A 107 -16.12 -2.05 -13.84
CA PRO A 107 -15.25 -1.71 -12.74
C PRO A 107 -14.02 -0.93 -13.20
N SER A 108 -13.67 0.06 -12.41
CA SER A 108 -12.48 0.89 -12.56
C SER A 108 -11.94 1.33 -11.21
N TRP A 109 -10.70 1.78 -11.18
CA TRP A 109 -10.10 2.47 -10.04
C TRP A 109 -9.32 3.67 -10.52
N LYS A 110 -9.17 4.68 -9.66
CA LYS A 110 -8.25 5.80 -9.91
C LYS A 110 -6.97 5.53 -9.15
N THR A 111 -5.86 5.71 -9.84
CA THR A 111 -4.52 5.59 -9.28
C THR A 111 -3.97 6.97 -8.99
N TYR A 112 -3.35 7.14 -7.83
CA TYR A 112 -2.65 8.35 -7.47
C TYR A 112 -1.21 8.07 -7.03
N THR A 113 -0.29 8.85 -7.59
CA THR A 113 1.13 8.79 -7.22
C THR A 113 1.42 9.95 -6.28
N THR A 114 2.07 9.67 -5.15
CA THR A 114 2.40 10.69 -4.15
C THR A 114 3.58 11.59 -4.53
N PHE A 115 4.32 11.32 -5.62
CA PHE A 115 5.67 11.90 -5.81
C PHE A 115 6.10 12.22 -7.26
N ILE A 116 5.24 12.78 -8.10
CA ILE A 116 5.73 13.51 -9.29
C ILE A 116 5.37 14.99 -9.09
N ASP A 117 6.38 15.81 -8.82
CA ASP A 117 6.30 17.29 -8.77
C ASP A 117 5.33 17.92 -7.75
N TYR A 118 5.22 17.33 -6.55
CA TYR A 118 4.45 17.86 -5.41
C TYR A 118 2.91 17.88 -5.56
N TRP A 119 2.38 17.37 -6.68
CA TRP A 119 0.92 17.25 -6.90
C TRP A 119 0.55 15.79 -7.18
N PRO A 120 -0.46 15.22 -6.49
CA PRO A 120 -0.91 13.89 -6.82
C PRO A 120 -1.53 13.88 -8.22
N GLN A 121 -0.98 13.10 -9.14
CA GLN A 121 -1.58 12.86 -10.44
C GLN A 121 -2.56 11.71 -10.35
N TYR A 122 -3.79 11.95 -10.81
CA TYR A 122 -4.85 10.95 -10.84
C TYR A 122 -5.07 10.47 -12.26
N PHE A 123 -5.07 9.15 -12.45
CA PHE A 123 -5.48 8.56 -13.72
C PHE A 123 -6.42 7.38 -13.49
N LEU A 124 -7.45 7.31 -14.32
CA LEU A 124 -8.43 6.24 -14.29
C LEU A 124 -7.86 4.99 -14.96
N VAL A 125 -7.98 3.85 -14.28
CA VAL A 125 -7.60 2.54 -14.79
C VAL A 125 -8.85 1.66 -14.91
N PRO A 126 -9.25 1.28 -16.12
CA PRO A 126 -10.33 0.30 -16.30
C PRO A 126 -9.84 -1.09 -15.87
N ALA A 127 -10.71 -1.89 -15.26
CA ALA A 127 -10.41 -3.31 -15.00
C ALA A 127 -10.77 -4.16 -16.22
N ASP A 128 -9.98 -3.98 -17.28
CA ASP A 128 -10.15 -4.57 -18.60
C ASP A 128 -9.54 -5.97 -18.74
N SER A 129 -8.68 -6.38 -17.80
CA SER A 129 -8.09 -7.72 -17.74
C SER A 129 -8.75 -8.59 -16.66
N ILE A 130 -8.70 -9.92 -16.83
CA ILE A 130 -9.18 -10.87 -15.81
C ILE A 130 -8.45 -10.66 -14.49
N ALA A 131 -7.13 -10.42 -14.53
CA ALA A 131 -6.32 -10.14 -13.36
C ALA A 131 -6.79 -8.89 -12.61
N SER A 132 -7.02 -7.78 -13.32
CA SER A 132 -7.54 -6.53 -12.76
C SER A 132 -8.93 -6.70 -12.15
N GLN A 133 -9.83 -7.45 -12.81
CA GLN A 133 -11.16 -7.74 -12.26
C GLN A 133 -11.08 -8.59 -11.00
N ASN A 134 -10.24 -9.62 -10.97
CA ASN A 134 -10.05 -10.47 -9.80
C ASN A 134 -9.47 -9.70 -8.62
N MET A 135 -8.50 -8.82 -8.88
CA MET A 135 -7.95 -7.91 -7.87
C MET A 135 -9.06 -7.03 -7.29
N LEU A 136 -9.87 -6.37 -8.12
CA LEU A 136 -10.94 -5.51 -7.62
C LEU A 136 -12.06 -6.28 -6.89
N ARG A 137 -12.40 -7.51 -7.33
CA ARG A 137 -13.31 -8.39 -6.58
C ARG A 137 -12.77 -8.65 -5.18
N ARG A 138 -11.46 -8.89 -5.06
CA ARG A 138 -10.81 -9.08 -3.76
C ARG A 138 -10.82 -7.82 -2.92
N VAL A 139 -10.53 -6.65 -3.50
CA VAL A 139 -10.64 -5.34 -2.83
C VAL A 139 -12.04 -5.15 -2.26
N CYS A 140 -13.09 -5.35 -3.06
CA CYS A 140 -14.46 -5.19 -2.58
C CYS A 140 -14.79 -6.18 -1.47
N THR A 141 -14.39 -7.44 -1.60
CA THR A 141 -14.61 -8.46 -0.55
C THR A 141 -13.92 -8.08 0.76
N LEU A 142 -12.65 -7.66 0.70
CA LEU A 142 -11.86 -7.28 1.88
C LEU A 142 -12.38 -6.00 2.53
N SER A 143 -12.95 -5.07 1.75
CA SER A 143 -13.51 -3.84 2.29
C SER A 143 -14.58 -4.13 3.35
N LEU A 144 -15.41 -5.18 3.18
CA LEU A 144 -16.41 -5.58 4.17
C LEU A 144 -15.80 -6.14 5.46
N SER A 145 -14.70 -6.86 5.37
CA SER A 145 -14.05 -7.49 6.52
C SER A 145 -13.28 -6.50 7.39
N ASN A 146 -12.96 -5.33 6.84
CA ASN A 146 -12.17 -4.28 7.49
C ASN A 146 -13.02 -3.03 7.86
N GLN A 147 -14.36 -3.14 7.84
CA GLN A 147 -15.26 -2.14 8.44
C GLN A 147 -15.29 -2.27 9.96
#